data_AF-A0A483A8L1-F1
#
_entry.id   AF-A0A483A8L1-F1
#
_cell.length_a   1.000
_cell.length_b   1.000
_cell.length_c   1.000
_cell.angle_alpha   90.00
_cell.angle_beta   90.00
_cell.angle_gamma   90.00
#
_symmetry.space_group_name_H-M   'P 1'
#
loop_
_entity.id
_entity.type
_entity.pdbx_description
1 polymer ?
#
loop_
_entity_poly.entity_id
_entity_poly.type
_entity_poly.pdbx_seq_one_letter_code
_entity_poly.pdbx_strand_id
1 'polypeptide(L)'
;MRQSYVEPGAMDVQTQIEKLNTDLQKTESAGKKVAPGVYAYLGVLYAEQGKYTQSRTALLKEKTLFPEANVLIDGMLNRADKKLTNDK
;
A
#
# COMPACT_ATOMS: atom_id res chain seq x y z
N MET A 1 9.46 -10.17 -22.35
CA MET A 1 8.58 -9.99 -21.17
C MET A 1 9.04 -8.72 -20.48
N ARG A 2 8.16 -7.74 -20.23
CA ARG A 2 8.53 -6.39 -19.78
C ARG A 2 9.07 -6.44 -18.35
N GLN A 3 10.40 -6.44 -18.19
CA GLN A 3 11.06 -6.17 -16.93
C GLN A 3 11.23 -4.65 -16.82
N SER A 4 10.27 -4.00 -16.16
CA SER A 4 10.31 -2.56 -15.94
C SER A 4 11.42 -2.23 -14.92
N TYR A 5 12.39 -1.49 -15.43
CA TYR A 5 13.49 -0.76 -14.79
C TYR A 5 13.26 -0.41 -13.30
N VAL A 6 14.11 -0.95 -12.41
CA VAL A 6 14.27 -0.46 -11.04
C VAL A 6 15.54 0.36 -10.96
N GLU A 7 15.37 1.66 -10.74
CA GLU A 7 16.43 2.59 -10.39
C GLU A 7 17.18 2.08 -9.14
N PRO A 8 18.51 2.28 -9.04
CA PRO A 8 19.36 1.68 -7.99
C PRO A 8 19.08 2.15 -6.54
N GLY A 9 18.10 3.04 -6.31
CA GLY A 9 17.54 3.34 -4.98
C GLY A 9 16.15 2.74 -4.70
N ALA A 10 15.47 2.20 -5.72
CA ALA A 10 14.11 1.66 -5.66
C ALA A 10 14.07 0.14 -5.39
N MET A 11 15.23 -0.52 -5.38
CA MET A 11 15.35 -1.97 -5.14
C MET A 11 14.83 -2.39 -3.75
N ASP A 12 14.83 -1.49 -2.75
CA ASP A 12 14.39 -1.84 -1.40
C ASP A 12 12.85 -1.80 -1.26
N VAL A 13 12.21 -0.72 -1.74
CA VAL A 13 10.75 -0.53 -1.63
C VAL A 13 9.97 -1.56 -2.45
N GLN A 14 10.40 -1.85 -3.68
CA GLN A 14 9.74 -2.87 -4.50
C GLN A 14 9.88 -4.28 -3.90
N THR A 15 11.06 -4.62 -3.39
CA THR A 15 11.28 -5.89 -2.68
C THR A 15 10.41 -6.00 -1.43
N GLN A 16 10.26 -4.91 -0.67
CA GLN A 16 9.36 -4.86 0.48
C GLN A 16 7.90 -5.08 0.08
N ILE A 17 7.44 -4.45 -1.01
CA ILE A 17 6.10 -4.64 -1.56
C ILE A 17 5.86 -6.11 -1.95
N GLU A 18 6.81 -6.74 -2.64
CA GLU A 18 6.69 -8.15 -3.04
C GLU A 18 6.66 -9.10 -1.84
N LYS A 19 7.51 -8.87 -0.84
CA LYS A 19 7.48 -9.63 0.41
C LYS A 19 6.16 -9.46 1.13
N LEU A 20 5.65 -8.23 1.25
CA LEU A 20 4.34 -7.98 1.87
C LEU A 20 3.22 -8.69 1.10
N ASN A 21 3.19 -8.58 -0.23
CA ASN A 21 2.15 -9.25 -1.04
C ASN A 21 2.22 -10.78 -0.92
N THR A 22 3.42 -11.34 -0.83
CA THR A 22 3.59 -12.78 -0.61
C THR A 22 3.08 -13.20 0.77
N ASP A 23 3.38 -12.41 1.79
CA ASP A 23 2.92 -12.68 3.16
C ASP A 23 1.41 -12.50 3.31
N LEU A 24 0.85 -11.47 2.66
CA LEU A 24 -0.58 -11.25 2.49
C LEU A 24 -1.25 -12.46 1.84
N GLN A 25 -0.75 -12.89 0.68
CA GLN A 25 -1.32 -14.02 -0.04
C GLN A 25 -1.28 -15.31 0.79
N LYS A 26 -0.19 -15.54 1.54
CA LYS A 26 -0.08 -16.68 2.46
C LYS A 26 -1.07 -16.57 3.62
N THR A 27 -1.24 -15.38 4.18
CA THR A 27 -2.15 -15.10 5.29
C THR A 27 -3.61 -15.26 4.85
N GLU A 28 -3.97 -14.69 3.69
CA GLU A 28 -5.28 -14.87 3.04
C GLU A 28 -5.53 -16.34 2.71
N SER A 29 -4.54 -17.06 2.17
CA SER A 29 -4.65 -18.50 1.86
C SER A 29 -4.75 -19.37 3.12
N ALA A 30 -4.15 -18.94 4.22
CA ALA A 30 -4.29 -19.59 5.53
C ALA A 30 -5.65 -19.29 6.19
N GLY A 31 -6.54 -18.53 5.54
CA GLY A 31 -7.83 -18.11 6.09
C GLY A 31 -7.69 -17.18 7.29
N LYS A 32 -6.49 -16.61 7.51
CA LYS A 32 -6.23 -15.68 8.60
C LYS A 32 -6.50 -14.28 8.11
N LYS A 33 -7.07 -13.44 8.99
CA LYS A 33 -7.17 -12.01 8.69
C LYS A 33 -5.76 -11.44 8.64
N VAL A 34 -5.47 -10.79 7.51
CA VAL A 34 -4.32 -9.89 7.37
C VAL A 34 -4.28 -8.94 8.56
N ALA A 35 -3.10 -8.59 9.07
CA ALA A 35 -3.03 -7.63 10.16
C ALA A 35 -3.51 -6.25 9.66
N PRO A 36 -4.34 -5.52 10.44
CA PRO A 36 -4.68 -4.15 10.09
C PRO A 36 -3.39 -3.32 10.07
N GLY A 37 -3.18 -2.58 9.00
CA GLY A 37 -1.98 -1.77 8.76
C GLY A 37 -1.06 -2.32 7.68
N VAL A 38 -1.22 -3.56 7.22
CA VAL A 38 -0.37 -4.12 6.15
C VAL A 38 -0.67 -3.42 4.82
N TYR A 39 -1.94 -3.23 4.48
CA TYR A 39 -2.30 -2.47 3.28
C TYR A 39 -2.03 -0.96 3.46
N ALA A 40 -2.07 -0.47 4.70
CA ALA A 40 -1.66 0.89 5.01
C ALA A 40 -0.16 1.12 4.74
N TYR A 41 0.70 0.17 5.13
CA TYR A 41 2.13 0.19 4.86
C TYR A 41 2.42 0.09 3.35
N LEU A 42 1.73 -0.80 2.63
CA LEU A 42 1.73 -0.81 1.15
C LEU A 42 1.37 0.55 0.57
N GLY A 43 0.36 1.21 1.14
CA GLY A 43 -0.02 2.56 0.79
C GLY A 43 1.14 3.56 0.91
N VAL A 44 1.87 3.52 2.02
CA VAL A 44 3.04 4.38 2.26
C VAL A 44 4.14 4.09 1.24
N LEU A 45 4.51 2.82 1.04
CA LEU A 45 5.54 2.40 0.08
C LEU A 45 5.22 2.83 -1.37
N TYR A 46 3.94 2.82 -1.74
CA TYR A 46 3.51 3.36 -3.03
C TYR A 46 3.63 4.89 -3.09
N ALA A 47 3.25 5.60 -2.02
CA ALA A 47 3.39 7.06 -1.98
C ALA A 47 4.87 7.49 -2.04
N GLU A 48 5.78 6.74 -1.42
CA GLU A 48 7.24 6.98 -1.50
C GLU A 48 7.79 6.82 -2.92
N GLN A 49 7.17 5.97 -3.74
CA GLN A 49 7.49 5.83 -5.17
C GLN A 49 6.76 6.84 -6.07
N GLY A 50 6.03 7.81 -5.49
CA GLY A 50 5.15 8.72 -6.25
C GLY A 50 3.92 8.04 -6.85
N LYS A 51 3.64 6.78 -6.50
CA LYS A 51 2.50 5.98 -6.97
C LYS A 51 1.25 6.24 -6.13
N TYR A 52 0.83 7.50 -6.02
CA TYR A 52 -0.29 7.92 -5.16
C TYR A 52 -1.62 7.21 -5.47
N THR A 53 -1.90 6.90 -6.74
CA THR A 53 -3.09 6.12 -7.14
C THR A 53 -3.07 4.70 -6.56
N GLN A 54 -1.91 4.04 -6.60
CA GLN A 54 -1.73 2.70 -6.03
C GLN A 54 -1.81 2.76 -4.49
N SER A 55 -1.27 3.82 -3.90
CA SER A 55 -1.38 4.10 -2.47
C SER A 55 -2.84 4.19 -2.01
N ARG A 56 -3.64 5.01 -2.69
CA ARG A 56 -5.06 5.19 -2.41
C ARG A 56 -5.85 3.88 -2.54
N THR A 57 -5.54 3.10 -3.57
CA THR A 57 -6.17 1.78 -3.78
C THR A 57 -5.86 0.82 -2.63
N ALA A 58 -4.61 0.76 -2.17
CA ALA A 58 -4.21 -0.08 -1.04
C ALA A 58 -4.95 0.33 0.25
N LEU A 59 -5.01 1.63 0.54
CA LEU A 59 -5.74 2.17 1.68
C LEU A 59 -7.25 1.87 1.60
N LEU A 60 -7.88 2.03 0.44
CA LEU A 60 -9.30 1.69 0.26
C LEU A 60 -9.57 0.19 0.47
N LYS A 61 -8.65 -0.67 0.03
CA LYS A 61 -8.74 -2.11 0.28
C LYS A 61 -8.65 -2.42 1.78
N GLU A 62 -7.76 -1.75 2.51
CA GLU A 62 -7.68 -1.85 3.97
C GLU A 62 -8.99 -1.44 4.65
N LYS A 63 -9.56 -0.30 4.25
CA LYS A 63 -10.83 0.20 4.78
C LYS A 63 -12.00 -0.77 4.55
N THR A 64 -11.94 -1.52 3.45
CA THR A 64 -12.97 -2.52 3.10
C THR A 64 -12.83 -3.79 3.94
N LEU A 65 -11.58 -4.22 4.20
CA LEU A 65 -11.30 -5.42 4.98
C LEU A 65 -11.39 -5.18 6.50
N PHE A 66 -11.04 -3.97 6.95
CA PHE A 66 -10.99 -3.57 8.37
C PHE A 66 -11.76 -2.27 8.59
N PRO A 67 -13.09 -2.34 8.71
CA PRO A 67 -13.90 -1.16 9.05
C PRO A 67 -13.55 -0.60 10.43
N GLU A 68 -12.99 -1.41 11.34
CA GLU A 68 -12.46 -0.95 12.63
C GLU A 68 -11.26 0.01 12.47
N ALA A 69 -10.44 -0.17 11.44
CA ALA A 69 -9.31 0.71 11.14
C ALA A 69 -9.70 1.94 10.32
N ASN A 70 -10.99 2.12 10.00
CA ASN A 70 -11.47 3.17 9.09
C ASN A 70 -10.98 4.57 9.50
N VAL A 71 -11.02 4.92 10.79
CA VAL A 71 -10.56 6.24 11.28
C VAL A 71 -9.09 6.50 10.94
N LEU A 72 -8.22 5.50 11.11
CA LEU A 72 -6.80 5.59 10.79
C LEU A 72 -6.61 5.75 9.27
N ILE A 73 -7.26 4.89 8.50
CA ILE A 73 -7.14 4.83 7.04
C ILE A 73 -7.69 6.10 6.39
N ASP A 74 -8.78 6.67 6.92
CA ASP A 74 -9.35 7.92 6.44
C ASP A 74 -8.35 9.08 6.62
N GLY A 75 -7.65 9.12 7.76
CA GLY A 75 -6.55 10.06 8.00
C GLY A 75 -5.39 9.90 7.01
N MET A 76 -5.02 8.66 6.67
CA MET A 76 -3.98 8.38 5.68
C MET A 76 -4.43 8.72 4.26
N LEU A 77 -5.68 8.43 3.91
CA LEU A 77 -6.29 8.79 2.63
C LEU A 77 -6.30 10.30 2.43
N ASN A 78 -6.70 11.07 3.44
CA ASN A 78 -6.68 12.53 3.39
C ASN A 78 -5.26 13.07 3.15
N ARG A 79 -4.25 12.50 3.81
CA ARG A 79 -2.83 12.86 3.58
C ARG A 79 -2.38 12.49 2.16
N ALA A 80 -2.73 11.31 1.69
CA ALA A 80 -2.38 10.85 0.34
C ALA A 80 -3.07 11.70 -0.75
N ASP A 81 -4.32 12.10 -0.54
CA ASP A 81 -5.10 12.94 -1.44
C ASP A 81 -4.56 14.39 -1.49
N LYS A 82 -4.18 14.94 -0.33
CA LYS A 82 -3.46 16.22 -0.25
C LYS A 82 -2.14 16.18 -1.01
N LYS A 83 -1.37 15.09 -0.89
CA LYS A 83 -0.10 14.91 -1.63
C LYS A 83 -0.34 14.82 -3.14
N LEU A 84 -1.33 14.03 -3.57
CA LEU A 84 -1.73 13.92 -4.98
C LEU A 84 -2.15 15.28 -5.57
N THR A 85 -2.82 16.12 -4.79
CA THR A 85 -3.32 17.43 -5.25
C THR A 85 -2.22 18.50 -5.28
N ASN A 86 -1.16 18.35 -4.48
CA ASN A 86 -0.07 19.33 -4.38
C ASN A 86 1.03 19.13 -5.43
N ASP A 87 0.95 18.08 -6.24
CA ASP A 87 1.82 17.79 -7.39
C ASP A 87 1.21 18.27 -8.73
N LYS A 88 0.18 19.14 -8.70
CA LYS A 88 -0.46 19.75 -9.89
C LYS A 88 0.01 21.16 -10.18
#